data_AF-T0RGN1-F1
#
_entry.id   AF-T0RGN1-F1
#
_cell.length_a   1.000
_cell.length_b   1.000
_cell.length_c   1.000
_cell.angle_alpha   90.00
_cell.angle_beta   90.00
_cell.angle_gamma   90.00
#
_symmetry.space_group_name_H-M   'P 1'
#
loop_
_entity.id
_entity.type
_entity.pdbx_description
1 polymer ?
#
loop_
_entity_poly.entity_id
_entity_poly.type
_entity_poly.pdbx_seq_one_letter_code
_entity_poly.pdbx_strand_id
1 'polypeptide(L)'
;MTIEYLADPTSLPDFTIPHVEGQSALSCPVVTVAAPAPALRVHAPEAAALVAGASVGEATCACKGKKKPCLFVHGVGNKDSSAPTPTFSESWGDIQNSAPCCSSVAFAHYESVLRGWTRKDVQTEFCNTALKVGTSGGKTIDNMILVTFSMGNLIASGAFANGTCNIGSGVTWVSIAGPMQGSKASNLLEEKCTSGGWSATLGVFGYCPATESYLQMKYQDTVDASLKKAYLDAQTARKRANKLMCGIKSSGLASTDGAALALVGSMAFKDGSLHDGNRLVRLFTENELHA
;
A
#
# COMPACT_ATOMS: atom_id res chain seq x y z
N MET A 1 -4.03 -28.36 17.85
CA MET A 1 -4.66 -27.24 18.59
C MET A 1 -5.77 -26.70 17.73
N THR A 2 -6.99 -26.62 18.26
CA THR A 2 -8.17 -26.19 17.52
C THR A 2 -8.40 -24.71 17.82
N ILE A 3 -8.42 -23.88 16.79
CA ILE A 3 -8.69 -22.44 16.91
C ILE A 3 -10.19 -22.24 16.74
N GLU A 4 -10.83 -21.63 17.73
CA GLU A 4 -12.22 -21.20 17.66
C GLU A 4 -12.25 -19.69 17.40
N TYR A 5 -13.00 -19.29 16.37
CA TYR A 5 -13.15 -17.89 16.00
C TYR A 5 -14.42 -17.34 16.64
N LEU A 6 -14.28 -16.34 17.49
CA LEU A 6 -15.41 -15.63 18.09
C LEU A 6 -16.02 -14.69 17.05
N ALA A 7 -17.27 -14.95 16.67
CA ALA A 7 -18.02 -14.12 15.73
C ALA A 7 -18.60 -12.84 16.38
N ASP A 8 -18.70 -12.83 17.71
CA ASP A 8 -19.25 -11.72 18.49
C ASP A 8 -18.16 -11.12 19.41
N PRO A 9 -17.69 -9.88 19.18
CA PRO A 9 -16.65 -9.25 20.00
C PRO A 9 -17.12 -8.90 21.42
N THR A 10 -18.42 -8.93 21.72
CA THR A 10 -18.94 -8.75 23.08
C THR A 10 -18.73 -9.95 23.99
N SER A 11 -18.33 -11.10 23.41
CA SER A 11 -17.97 -12.31 24.14
C SER A 11 -16.53 -12.32 24.67
N LEU A 12 -15.74 -11.27 24.37
CA LEU A 12 -14.40 -11.12 24.92
C LEU A 12 -14.50 -10.68 26.39
N PRO A 13 -13.83 -11.38 27.33
CA PRO A 13 -13.77 -10.94 28.72
C PRO A 13 -13.06 -9.58 28.81
N ASP A 14 -13.49 -8.75 29.77
CA ASP A 14 -12.81 -7.48 30.05
C ASP A 14 -11.35 -7.74 30.42
N PHE A 15 -10.45 -7.14 29.65
CA PHE A 15 -9.02 -7.20 29.93
C PHE A 15 -8.67 -6.18 31.01
N THR A 16 -8.39 -6.66 32.21
CA THR A 16 -7.78 -5.82 33.25
C THR A 16 -6.41 -5.33 32.82
N ILE A 17 -6.16 -4.04 32.96
CA ILE A 17 -4.86 -3.42 32.67
C ILE A 17 -3.80 -4.06 33.57
N PRO A 18 -2.68 -4.58 33.02
CA PRO A 18 -1.61 -5.16 33.83
C PRO A 18 -1.07 -4.13 34.83
N HIS A 19 -1.04 -4.49 36.11
CA HIS A 19 -0.49 -3.67 37.18
C HIS A 19 0.88 -4.21 37.59
N VAL A 20 1.91 -3.36 37.54
CA VAL A 20 3.24 -3.68 38.09
C VAL A 20 3.30 -3.17 39.52
N GLU A 21 3.56 -4.06 40.47
CA GLU A 21 3.61 -3.74 41.91
C GLU A 21 4.64 -2.62 42.16
N GLY A 22 4.20 -1.53 42.82
CA GLY A 22 5.03 -0.36 43.11
C GLY A 22 5.05 0.74 42.02
N GLN A 23 4.29 0.60 40.93
CA GLN A 23 4.11 1.65 39.92
C GLN A 23 2.66 2.13 39.87
N SER A 24 2.46 3.43 39.61
CA SER A 24 1.13 3.99 39.37
C SER A 24 0.49 3.38 38.12
N ALA A 25 -0.80 3.08 38.18
CA ALA A 25 -1.56 2.47 37.08
C ALA A 25 -1.42 3.27 35.77
N LEU A 26 -1.25 2.56 34.66
CA LEU A 26 -1.17 3.16 33.33
C LEU A 26 -2.51 3.83 32.99
N SER A 27 -2.48 5.17 32.85
CA SER A 27 -3.64 5.94 32.41
C SER A 27 -3.77 5.86 30.89
N CYS A 28 -4.57 4.92 30.40
CA CYS A 28 -4.99 4.89 29.00
C CYS A 28 -6.24 5.79 28.83
N PRO A 29 -6.16 6.97 28.19
CA PRO A 29 -7.34 7.77 27.93
C PRO A 29 -8.28 7.01 26.98
N VAL A 30 -9.54 6.88 27.38
CA VAL A 30 -10.60 6.30 26.55
C VAL A 30 -10.83 7.23 25.37
N VAL A 31 -10.53 6.76 24.16
CA VAL A 31 -10.87 7.48 22.93
C VAL A 31 -12.36 7.29 22.67
N THR A 32 -13.18 8.23 23.14
CA THR A 32 -14.60 8.27 22.76
C THR A 32 -14.71 8.71 21.31
N VAL A 33 -15.03 7.78 20.42
CA VAL A 33 -15.43 8.11 19.05
C VAL A 33 -16.81 8.78 19.14
N ALA A 34 -16.91 10.04 18.72
CA ALA A 34 -18.19 10.73 18.65
C ALA A 34 -19.15 9.93 17.76
N ALA A 35 -20.40 9.78 18.21
CA ALA A 35 -21.44 9.10 17.45
C ALA A 35 -21.61 9.76 16.06
N PRO A 36 -21.86 8.98 15.00
CA PRO A 36 -22.09 9.56 13.68
C PRO A 36 -23.37 10.41 13.73
N ALA A 37 -23.26 11.65 13.27
CA ALA A 37 -24.43 12.51 13.07
C ALA A 37 -25.40 11.85 12.07
N PRO A 38 -26.72 12.02 12.23
CA PRO A 38 -27.69 11.46 11.31
C PRO A 38 -27.47 12.02 9.90
N ALA A 39 -27.51 11.14 8.91
CA ALA A 39 -27.30 11.47 7.51
C ALA A 39 -28.32 12.52 7.03
N LEU A 40 -27.84 13.73 6.75
CA LEU A 40 -28.62 14.76 6.07
C LEU A 40 -28.78 14.33 4.60
N ARG A 41 -30.02 14.07 4.18
CA ARG A 41 -30.36 13.90 2.76
C ARG A 41 -30.19 15.25 2.07
N VAL A 42 -29.14 15.40 1.26
CA VAL A 42 -28.99 16.56 0.38
C VAL A 42 -29.35 16.13 -1.04
N HIS A 43 -30.47 16.66 -1.54
CA HIS A 43 -30.79 16.67 -2.96
C HIS A 43 -29.75 17.52 -3.69
N ALA A 44 -29.23 16.98 -4.80
CA ALA A 44 -28.34 17.70 -5.70
C ALA A 44 -29.06 18.92 -6.28
N PRO A 45 -28.36 20.06 -6.34
CA PRO A 45 -28.05 20.57 -7.67
C PRO A 45 -26.56 20.93 -7.81
N GLU A 46 -26.12 20.78 -9.06
CA GLU A 46 -25.02 21.42 -9.78
C GLU A 46 -23.67 21.71 -9.07
N ALA A 47 -22.64 21.23 -9.75
CA ALA A 47 -21.24 21.36 -9.42
C ALA A 47 -20.78 22.81 -9.17
N ALA A 48 -20.48 23.15 -7.93
CA ALA A 48 -19.40 24.05 -7.55
C ALA A 48 -19.14 23.96 -6.04
N ALA A 49 -17.86 23.83 -5.69
CA ALA A 49 -17.27 24.14 -4.39
C ALA A 49 -17.72 23.31 -3.17
N LEU A 50 -16.99 22.22 -2.91
CA LEU A 50 -16.58 21.84 -1.55
C LEU A 50 -15.32 20.98 -1.63
N VAL A 51 -14.19 21.63 -1.96
CA VAL A 51 -12.89 21.16 -1.45
C VAL A 51 -12.91 21.49 0.03
N ALA A 52 -13.56 20.64 0.83
CA ALA A 52 -13.34 20.65 2.27
C ALA A 52 -11.89 20.19 2.46
N GLY A 53 -10.98 21.16 2.43
CA GLY A 53 -9.59 20.95 2.80
C GLY A 53 -9.57 20.40 4.22
N ALA A 54 -9.43 19.08 4.33
CA ALA A 54 -8.98 18.49 5.58
C ALA A 54 -7.56 19.04 5.79
N SER A 55 -7.45 20.14 6.53
CA SER A 55 -6.17 20.56 7.08
C SER A 55 -5.74 19.46 8.05
N VAL A 56 -4.87 18.58 7.59
CA VAL A 56 -4.06 17.76 8.49
C VAL A 56 -3.27 18.78 9.29
N GLY A 57 -3.69 19.04 10.54
CA GLY A 57 -3.01 20.01 11.40
C GLY A 57 -1.51 19.74 11.41
N GLU A 58 -0.69 20.80 11.51
CA GLU A 58 0.77 20.68 11.55
C GLU A 58 1.16 19.54 12.49
N ALA A 59 1.71 18.47 11.93
CA ALA A 59 2.11 17.34 12.71
C ALA A 59 3.26 17.79 13.62
N THR A 60 2.98 17.97 14.91
CA THR A 60 3.99 18.16 15.97
C THR A 60 4.91 16.94 16.14
N CYS A 61 4.73 15.92 15.31
CA CYS A 61 5.52 14.70 15.27
C CYS A 61 6.93 14.99 14.72
N ALA A 62 7.88 15.31 15.59
CA ALA A 62 9.30 15.34 15.25
C ALA A 62 9.82 13.91 15.00
N CYS A 63 10.82 13.77 14.13
CA CYS A 63 11.48 12.49 13.95
C CYS A 63 12.24 12.09 15.23
N LYS A 64 11.92 10.93 15.79
CA LYS A 64 12.59 10.42 17.00
C LYS A 64 13.98 9.80 16.73
N GLY A 65 14.42 9.76 15.48
CA GLY A 65 15.68 9.12 15.07
C GLY A 65 16.47 9.95 14.07
N LYS A 66 17.61 9.40 13.63
CA LYS A 66 18.45 10.02 12.60
C LYS A 66 17.65 10.11 11.29
N LYS A 67 17.52 11.34 10.76
CA LYS A 67 16.93 11.57 9.45
C LYS A 67 17.74 10.85 8.36
N LYS A 68 17.07 10.30 7.35
CA LYS A 68 17.70 9.63 6.21
C LYS A 68 17.10 10.12 4.89
N PRO A 69 17.81 9.99 3.76
CA PRO A 69 17.19 10.12 2.44
C PRO A 69 16.00 9.18 2.33
N CYS A 70 14.90 9.69 1.78
CA CYS A 70 13.68 8.92 1.56
C CYS A 70 13.45 8.69 0.07
N LEU A 71 13.20 7.44 -0.31
CA LEU A 71 12.73 7.10 -1.65
C LEU A 71 11.29 6.60 -1.58
N PHE A 72 10.41 7.28 -2.29
CA PHE A 72 9.01 6.92 -2.46
C PHE A 72 8.83 6.22 -3.82
N VAL A 73 8.19 5.06 -3.78
CA VAL A 73 8.11 4.10 -4.90
C VAL A 73 6.62 3.84 -5.16
N HIS A 74 6.10 4.50 -6.20
CA HIS A 74 4.67 4.46 -6.56
C HIS A 74 4.19 3.08 -7.03
N GLY A 75 2.87 2.95 -7.15
CA GLY A 75 2.17 1.76 -7.65
C GLY A 75 2.06 1.71 -9.18
N VAL A 76 0.99 1.08 -9.67
CA VAL A 76 0.59 1.14 -11.09
C VAL A 76 0.06 2.55 -11.42
N GLY A 77 0.33 3.07 -12.62
CA GLY A 77 -0.33 4.29 -13.13
C GLY A 77 0.59 5.35 -13.72
N ASN A 78 1.90 5.29 -13.46
CA ASN A 78 2.86 6.22 -14.05
C ASN A 78 3.20 5.82 -15.50
N LYS A 79 3.09 6.77 -16.43
CA LYS A 79 3.13 6.53 -17.90
C LYS A 79 4.51 6.55 -18.53
N ASP A 80 5.51 7.09 -17.83
CA ASP A 80 6.85 7.27 -18.38
C ASP A 80 7.92 7.08 -17.30
N SER A 81 9.06 6.49 -17.66
CA SER A 81 10.23 6.48 -16.79
C SER A 81 10.99 7.80 -16.89
N SER A 82 11.39 8.35 -15.74
CA SER A 82 12.18 9.59 -15.70
C SER A 82 13.08 9.64 -14.46
N ALA A 83 13.91 10.69 -14.37
CA ALA A 83 14.75 10.89 -13.20
C ALA A 83 13.89 11.18 -11.95
N PRO A 84 14.31 10.74 -10.75
CA PRO A 84 13.54 10.99 -9.53
C PRO A 84 13.41 12.47 -9.24
N THR A 85 12.26 12.89 -8.73
CA THR A 85 11.96 14.30 -8.40
C THR A 85 11.74 14.49 -6.90
N PRO A 86 11.85 15.72 -6.36
CA PRO A 86 11.56 16.00 -4.95
C PRO A 86 10.06 16.10 -4.64
N THR A 87 9.19 16.14 -5.65
CA THR A 87 7.72 16.21 -5.53
C THR A 87 7.04 15.29 -6.54
N PHE A 88 5.90 14.70 -6.17
CA PHE A 88 5.07 13.91 -7.09
C PHE A 88 3.60 13.90 -6.67
N SER A 89 2.96 15.08 -6.72
CA SER A 89 1.62 15.29 -6.15
C SER A 89 0.53 14.44 -6.79
N GLU A 90 0.66 14.06 -8.07
CA GLU A 90 -0.29 13.17 -8.75
C GLU A 90 -0.40 11.79 -8.10
N SER A 91 0.70 11.26 -7.53
CA SER A 91 0.73 9.91 -6.95
C SER A 91 0.80 9.92 -5.42
N TRP A 92 1.43 10.95 -4.83
CA TRP A 92 1.74 10.99 -3.40
C TRP A 92 1.18 12.22 -2.68
N GLY A 93 0.47 13.11 -3.37
CA GLY A 93 0.10 14.41 -2.83
C GLY A 93 1.33 15.16 -2.33
N ASP A 94 1.16 15.91 -1.23
CA ASP A 94 2.24 16.73 -0.67
C ASP A 94 2.91 16.09 0.55
N ILE A 95 3.07 14.75 0.52
CA ILE A 95 3.66 13.99 1.64
C ILE A 95 5.08 14.45 2.00
N GLN A 96 5.83 15.04 1.06
CA GLN A 96 7.14 15.62 1.32
C GLN A 96 7.11 16.70 2.41
N ASN A 97 5.97 17.39 2.59
CA ASN A 97 5.77 18.40 3.63
C ASN A 97 5.46 17.78 5.00
N SER A 98 5.14 16.48 5.04
CA SER A 98 4.73 15.73 6.23
C SER A 98 5.63 14.51 6.51
N ALA A 99 6.88 14.55 6.05
CA ALA A 99 7.86 13.47 6.18
C ALA A 99 9.02 13.85 7.13
N PRO A 100 8.78 14.01 8.46
CA PRO A 100 9.73 14.62 9.39
C PRO A 100 11.03 13.82 9.56
N CYS A 101 11.03 12.53 9.24
CA CYS A 101 12.20 11.64 9.28
C CYS A 101 13.05 11.64 8.01
N CYS A 102 12.63 12.36 6.97
CA CYS A 102 13.39 12.48 5.74
C CYS A 102 14.39 13.63 5.82
N SER A 103 15.66 13.38 5.51
CA SER A 103 16.66 14.44 5.31
C SER A 103 16.59 15.02 3.90
N SER A 104 16.14 14.21 2.95
CA SER A 104 15.81 14.56 1.57
C SER A 104 14.70 13.62 1.10
N VAL A 105 13.95 14.05 0.09
CA VAL A 105 12.85 13.26 -0.50
C VAL A 105 13.13 13.09 -1.99
N ALA A 106 12.95 11.87 -2.47
CA ALA A 106 12.95 11.51 -3.87
C ALA A 106 11.75 10.62 -4.17
N PHE A 107 11.04 10.91 -5.25
CA PHE A 107 10.00 10.07 -5.81
C PHE A 107 10.57 9.38 -7.04
N ALA A 108 10.56 8.05 -7.05
CA ALA A 108 10.95 7.28 -8.22
C ALA A 108 9.90 7.46 -9.32
N HIS A 109 10.33 7.47 -10.58
CA HIS A 109 9.46 7.53 -11.76
C HIS A 109 9.85 6.41 -12.72
N TYR A 110 9.07 5.33 -12.70
CA TYR A 110 9.21 4.25 -13.68
C TYR A 110 7.88 4.04 -14.37
N GLU A 111 7.90 3.82 -15.68
CA GLU A 111 6.71 3.42 -16.43
C GLU A 111 6.15 2.14 -15.81
N SER A 112 4.89 2.18 -15.42
CA SER A 112 4.23 1.16 -14.62
C SER A 112 2.81 0.85 -15.10
N VAL A 113 2.37 1.46 -16.20
CA VAL A 113 1.09 1.13 -16.85
C VAL A 113 1.28 -0.10 -17.73
N LEU A 114 2.32 -0.14 -18.56
CA LEU A 114 2.55 -1.18 -19.55
C LEU A 114 3.60 -2.21 -19.11
N ARG A 115 4.44 -1.88 -18.13
CA ARG A 115 5.51 -2.75 -17.65
C ARG A 115 5.22 -3.30 -16.26
N GLY A 116 5.10 -4.62 -16.17
CA GLY A 116 4.81 -5.30 -14.92
C GLY A 116 6.03 -5.46 -14.00
N TRP A 117 5.75 -5.76 -12.74
CA TRP A 117 6.74 -5.78 -11.65
C TRP A 117 7.78 -6.90 -11.77
N THR A 118 7.51 -7.96 -12.54
CA THR A 118 8.49 -9.04 -12.75
C THR A 118 9.53 -8.71 -13.81
N ARG A 119 9.37 -7.60 -14.55
CA ARG A 119 10.32 -7.25 -15.60
C ARG A 119 11.66 -6.80 -15.03
N LYS A 120 12.73 -7.28 -15.65
CA LYS A 120 14.11 -7.00 -15.24
C LYS A 120 14.49 -5.53 -15.39
N ASP A 121 14.00 -4.85 -16.41
CA ASP A 121 14.25 -3.42 -16.65
C ASP A 121 13.62 -2.56 -15.54
N VAL A 122 12.36 -2.82 -15.17
CA VAL A 122 11.67 -2.14 -14.06
C VAL A 122 12.43 -2.33 -12.74
N GLN A 123 12.86 -3.55 -12.42
CA GLN A 123 13.64 -3.84 -11.22
C GLN A 123 15.01 -3.14 -11.25
N THR A 124 15.64 -3.04 -12.43
CA THR A 124 16.92 -2.36 -12.61
C THR A 124 16.79 -0.85 -12.43
N GLU A 125 15.73 -0.24 -12.97
CA GLU A 125 15.40 1.18 -12.75
C GLU A 125 15.19 1.50 -11.27
N PHE A 126 14.43 0.65 -10.57
CA PHE A 126 14.26 0.76 -9.12
C PHE A 126 15.60 0.71 -8.39
N CYS A 127 16.43 -0.32 -8.64
CA CYS A 127 17.71 -0.48 -7.97
C CYS A 127 18.67 0.69 -8.25
N ASN A 128 18.77 1.13 -9.50
CA ASN A 128 19.61 2.27 -9.88
C ASN A 128 19.18 3.56 -9.18
N THR A 129 17.87 3.76 -9.03
CA THR A 129 17.33 4.92 -8.32
C THR A 129 17.62 4.83 -6.82
N ALA A 130 17.38 3.67 -6.21
CA ALA A 130 17.64 3.44 -4.79
C ALA A 130 19.12 3.58 -4.43
N LEU A 131 20.03 3.09 -5.27
CA LEU A 131 21.49 3.24 -5.08
C LEU A 131 21.95 4.69 -5.18
N LYS A 132 21.27 5.53 -5.98
CA LYS A 132 21.57 6.97 -6.09
C LYS A 132 21.06 7.79 -4.90
N VAL A 133 19.95 7.38 -4.30
CA VAL A 133 19.31 8.11 -3.19
C VAL A 133 19.91 7.73 -1.84
N GLY A 134 20.14 6.44 -1.61
CA GLY A 134 20.83 5.95 -0.42
C GLY A 134 22.35 6.04 -0.53
N THR A 135 23.05 5.55 0.48
CA THR A 135 24.48 5.21 0.33
C THR A 135 24.59 3.84 -0.31
N SER A 136 25.48 3.67 -1.28
CA SER A 136 25.69 2.41 -1.98
C SER A 136 27.08 1.83 -1.74
N GLY A 137 27.13 0.55 -1.34
CA GLY A 137 28.33 -0.29 -1.42
C GLY A 137 28.15 -1.33 -2.51
N GLY A 138 28.63 -1.07 -3.72
CA GLY A 138 28.37 -1.93 -4.88
C GLY A 138 26.88 -2.00 -5.24
N LYS A 139 26.26 -3.19 -5.14
CA LYS A 139 24.84 -3.42 -5.44
C LYS A 139 23.93 -3.38 -4.20
N THR A 140 24.45 -2.99 -3.04
CA THR A 140 23.67 -2.93 -1.80
C THR A 140 23.17 -1.51 -1.55
N ILE A 141 21.84 -1.36 -1.45
CA ILE A 141 21.18 -0.11 -1.04
C ILE A 141 21.25 0.01 0.49
N ASP A 142 21.61 1.18 0.99
CA ASP A 142 21.76 1.41 2.44
C ASP A 142 21.48 2.86 2.85
N ASN A 143 21.38 3.11 4.15
CA ASN A 143 21.19 4.43 4.78
C ASN A 143 20.04 5.25 4.17
N MET A 144 18.87 4.63 4.02
CA MET A 144 17.68 5.31 3.48
C MET A 144 16.40 4.83 4.16
N ILE A 145 15.34 5.62 4.03
CA ILE A 145 13.97 5.16 4.26
C ILE A 145 13.38 4.83 2.90
N LEU A 146 12.98 3.57 2.69
CA LEU A 146 12.32 3.11 1.49
C LEU A 146 10.81 3.07 1.74
N VAL A 147 10.02 3.81 0.99
CA VAL A 147 8.56 3.83 1.10
C VAL A 147 7.96 3.27 -0.19
N THR A 148 7.29 2.14 -0.13
CA THR A 148 6.71 1.49 -1.32
C THR A 148 5.20 1.38 -1.20
N PHE A 149 4.49 1.72 -2.28
CA PHE A 149 3.04 1.66 -2.36
C PHE A 149 2.54 0.75 -3.49
N SER A 150 1.47 0.00 -3.25
CA SER A 150 0.80 -0.85 -4.25
C SER A 150 1.82 -1.71 -5.04
N MET A 151 1.83 -1.68 -6.37
CA MET A 151 2.78 -2.43 -7.22
C MET A 151 4.26 -2.13 -6.91
N GLY A 152 4.59 -0.94 -6.39
CA GLY A 152 5.95 -0.60 -5.95
C GLY A 152 6.52 -1.55 -4.90
N ASN A 153 5.66 -2.17 -4.09
CA ASN A 153 6.07 -3.22 -3.15
C ASN A 153 6.59 -4.46 -3.87
N LEU A 154 5.88 -4.89 -4.92
CA LEU A 154 6.26 -6.04 -5.72
C LEU A 154 7.51 -5.76 -6.53
N ILE A 155 7.67 -4.54 -7.08
CA ILE A 155 8.89 -4.11 -7.77
C ILE A 155 10.11 -4.21 -6.85
N ALA A 156 10.05 -3.59 -5.67
CA ALA A 156 11.16 -3.62 -4.72
C ALA A 156 11.45 -5.05 -4.24
N SER A 157 10.40 -5.80 -3.87
CA SER A 157 10.54 -7.17 -3.40
C SER A 157 11.10 -8.11 -4.46
N GLY A 158 10.62 -7.99 -5.70
CA GLY A 158 11.10 -8.76 -6.84
C GLY A 158 12.56 -8.44 -7.18
N ALA A 159 12.94 -7.16 -7.13
CA ALA A 159 14.33 -6.74 -7.33
C ALA A 159 15.28 -7.35 -6.28
N PHE A 160 14.87 -7.39 -5.00
CA PHE A 160 15.66 -8.02 -3.94
C PHE A 160 15.66 -9.55 -4.04
N ALA A 161 14.54 -10.17 -4.39
CA ALA A 161 14.43 -11.61 -4.57
C ALA A 161 15.30 -12.11 -5.73
N ASN A 162 15.35 -11.36 -6.83
CA ASN A 162 16.13 -11.69 -8.02
C ASN A 162 17.61 -11.30 -7.92
N GLY A 163 18.03 -10.68 -6.81
CA GLY A 163 19.41 -10.22 -6.63
C GLY A 163 19.82 -9.07 -7.58
N THR A 164 18.85 -8.31 -8.10
CA THR A 164 19.11 -7.12 -8.93
C THR A 164 19.87 -6.07 -8.12
N CYS A 165 19.46 -5.89 -6.85
CA CYS A 165 20.21 -5.22 -5.80
C CYS A 165 19.92 -5.88 -4.44
N ASN A 166 20.76 -5.62 -3.44
CA ASN A 166 20.61 -6.11 -2.07
C ASN A 166 20.10 -5.00 -1.16
N ILE A 167 19.34 -5.37 -0.12
CA ILE A 167 18.91 -4.45 0.93
C ILE A 167 19.85 -4.54 2.15
N GLY A 168 20.50 -3.43 2.48
CA GLY A 168 21.38 -3.29 3.64
C GLY A 168 20.61 -3.08 4.95
N SER A 169 21.29 -3.28 6.08
CA SER A 169 20.69 -3.19 7.41
C SER A 169 20.34 -1.76 7.85
N GLY A 170 20.92 -0.73 7.22
CA GLY A 170 20.57 0.67 7.44
C GLY A 170 19.40 1.15 6.60
N VAL A 171 18.72 0.28 5.84
CA VAL A 171 17.43 0.61 5.20
C VAL A 171 16.29 0.45 6.20
N THR A 172 15.44 1.47 6.29
CA THR A 172 14.13 1.35 6.94
C THR A 172 13.05 1.29 5.86
N TRP A 173 12.48 0.12 5.64
CA TRP A 173 11.47 -0.09 4.62
C TRP A 173 10.06 -0.03 5.21
N VAL A 174 9.32 1.00 4.81
CA VAL A 174 7.88 1.17 5.04
C VAL A 174 7.16 0.69 3.80
N SER A 175 6.23 -0.25 3.96
CA SER A 175 5.46 -0.70 2.81
C SER A 175 3.96 -0.64 3.07
N ILE A 176 3.29 -0.10 2.06
CA ILE A 176 1.93 0.38 2.12
C ILE A 176 1.15 -0.34 1.04
N ALA A 177 0.07 -1.02 1.42
CA ALA A 177 -0.92 -1.58 0.51
C ALA A 177 -0.35 -2.46 -0.65
N GLY A 178 0.74 -3.20 -0.43
CA GLY A 178 1.35 -4.03 -1.47
C GLY A 178 0.55 -5.31 -1.78
N PRO A 179 0.15 -5.59 -3.03
CA PRO A 179 -0.58 -6.81 -3.38
C PRO A 179 0.35 -8.02 -3.43
N MET A 180 0.92 -8.41 -2.28
CA MET A 180 1.95 -9.45 -2.19
C MET A 180 1.47 -10.86 -2.57
N GLN A 181 0.15 -11.06 -2.63
CA GLN A 181 -0.51 -12.28 -3.10
C GLN A 181 -1.32 -12.04 -4.37
N GLY A 182 -1.09 -10.90 -5.03
CA GLY A 182 -1.91 -10.39 -6.11
C GLY A 182 -3.24 -9.78 -5.65
N SER A 183 -4.05 -9.46 -6.64
CA SER A 183 -5.30 -8.71 -6.57
C SER A 183 -6.39 -9.48 -7.30
N LYS A 184 -7.51 -9.72 -6.62
CA LYS A 184 -8.72 -10.25 -7.28
C LYS A 184 -9.39 -9.20 -8.16
N ALA A 185 -9.15 -7.91 -7.89
CA ALA A 185 -9.60 -6.84 -8.78
C ALA A 185 -8.89 -6.91 -10.14
N SER A 186 -7.61 -7.29 -10.18
CA SER A 186 -6.91 -7.56 -11.45
C SER A 186 -7.50 -8.74 -12.21
N ASN A 187 -7.96 -9.80 -11.53
CA ASN A 187 -8.69 -10.90 -12.17
C ASN A 187 -10.02 -10.41 -12.77
N LEU A 188 -10.78 -9.64 -12.01
CA LEU A 188 -12.04 -9.06 -12.46
C LEU A 188 -11.82 -8.13 -13.67
N LEU A 189 -10.75 -7.33 -13.66
CA LEU A 189 -10.41 -6.47 -14.79
C LEU A 189 -10.16 -7.28 -16.06
N GLU A 190 -9.37 -8.35 -16.00
CA GLU A 190 -9.14 -9.26 -17.13
C GLU A 190 -10.46 -9.88 -17.64
N GLU A 191 -11.29 -10.39 -16.72
CA GLU A 191 -12.61 -10.95 -17.06
C GLU A 191 -13.49 -9.93 -17.78
N LYS A 192 -13.59 -8.70 -17.27
CA LYS A 192 -14.40 -7.65 -17.91
C LYS A 192 -13.83 -7.22 -19.25
N CYS A 193 -12.51 -7.07 -19.37
CA CYS A 193 -11.90 -6.70 -20.65
C CYS A 193 -12.06 -7.79 -21.72
N THR A 194 -12.11 -9.07 -21.33
CA THR A 194 -12.34 -10.19 -22.27
C THR A 194 -13.83 -10.40 -22.59
N SER A 195 -14.73 -9.92 -21.72
CA SER A 195 -16.19 -10.07 -21.86
C SER A 195 -16.90 -8.85 -22.48
N GLY A 196 -16.17 -7.97 -23.19
CA GLY A 196 -16.76 -6.81 -23.88
C GLY A 196 -16.65 -5.46 -23.15
N GLY A 197 -15.87 -5.39 -22.07
CA GLY A 197 -15.53 -4.16 -21.34
C GLY A 197 -16.45 -3.85 -20.15
N TRP A 198 -16.13 -2.75 -19.45
CA TRP A 198 -16.96 -2.21 -18.37
C TRP A 198 -18.09 -1.33 -18.94
N SER A 199 -19.28 -1.36 -18.32
CA SER A 199 -20.34 -0.43 -18.72
C SER A 199 -19.93 1.01 -18.45
N ALA A 200 -20.33 1.90 -19.35
CA ALA A 200 -19.95 3.31 -19.36
C ALA A 200 -20.21 4.08 -18.06
N THR A 201 -21.19 3.60 -17.31
CA THR A 201 -21.67 4.19 -16.06
C THR A 201 -20.72 4.04 -14.88
N LEU A 202 -19.62 3.28 -15.01
CA LEU A 202 -18.77 2.90 -13.86
C LEU A 202 -17.47 3.69 -13.73
N GLY A 203 -17.15 4.59 -14.66
CA GLY A 203 -15.91 5.39 -14.58
C GLY A 203 -14.62 4.58 -14.76
N VAL A 204 -14.70 3.28 -15.08
CA VAL A 204 -13.55 2.38 -15.33
C VAL A 204 -13.14 2.38 -16.81
N PHE A 205 -13.48 3.44 -17.54
CA PHE A 205 -13.06 3.62 -18.92
C PHE A 205 -11.54 3.80 -19.00
N GLY A 206 -10.91 3.17 -20.00
CA GLY A 206 -9.47 3.31 -20.26
C GLY A 206 -8.58 2.25 -19.60
N TYR A 207 -9.13 1.27 -18.87
CA TYR A 207 -8.37 0.15 -18.30
C TYR A 207 -8.40 -1.12 -19.16
N CYS A 208 -9.14 -1.12 -20.28
CA CYS A 208 -9.15 -2.20 -21.27
C CYS A 208 -8.42 -1.77 -22.56
N PRO A 209 -7.62 -2.68 -23.19
CA PRO A 209 -7.27 -4.01 -22.70
C PRO A 209 -6.43 -3.95 -21.41
N ALA A 210 -6.59 -4.96 -20.55
CA ALA A 210 -5.81 -5.05 -19.32
C ALA A 210 -4.31 -5.12 -19.68
N THR A 211 -3.54 -4.19 -19.14
CA THR A 211 -2.11 -4.08 -19.44
C THR A 211 -1.28 -5.13 -18.68
N GLU A 212 -0.02 -5.33 -19.09
CA GLU A 212 0.91 -6.27 -18.44
C GLU A 212 0.95 -6.06 -16.92
N SER A 213 0.98 -4.80 -16.45
CA SER A 213 1.01 -4.47 -15.03
C SER A 213 -0.17 -5.04 -14.26
N TYR A 214 -1.39 -4.91 -14.77
CA TYR A 214 -2.57 -5.48 -14.11
C TYR A 214 -2.60 -7.01 -14.21
N LEU A 215 -2.22 -7.57 -15.36
CA LEU A 215 -2.18 -9.02 -15.57
C LEU A 215 -1.15 -9.71 -14.65
N GLN A 216 0.01 -9.09 -14.41
CA GLN A 216 1.00 -9.59 -13.46
C GLN A 216 0.61 -9.36 -12.00
N MET A 217 -0.45 -8.60 -11.74
CA MET A 217 -1.01 -8.38 -10.41
C MET A 217 -2.21 -9.28 -10.10
N LYS A 218 -2.59 -10.23 -10.96
CA LYS A 218 -3.66 -11.21 -10.66
C LYS A 218 -3.37 -12.03 -9.41
N TYR A 219 -4.42 -12.48 -8.74
CA TYR A 219 -4.34 -13.26 -7.51
C TYR A 219 -3.49 -14.52 -7.70
N GLN A 220 -2.53 -14.75 -6.79
CA GLN A 220 -1.43 -15.72 -6.97
C GLN A 220 -1.89 -17.17 -7.23
N ASP A 221 -3.11 -17.54 -6.84
CA ASP A 221 -3.64 -18.91 -7.04
C ASP A 221 -4.35 -19.08 -8.39
N THR A 222 -4.40 -18.02 -9.20
CA THR A 222 -5.03 -18.00 -10.54
C THR A 222 -4.04 -17.80 -11.68
N VAL A 223 -2.75 -17.71 -11.36
CA VAL A 223 -1.67 -17.46 -12.32
C VAL A 223 -0.83 -18.71 -12.54
N ASP A 224 0.03 -18.68 -13.55
CA ASP A 224 0.96 -19.78 -13.81
C ASP A 224 1.98 -19.98 -12.68
N ALA A 225 2.69 -21.11 -12.74
CA ALA A 225 3.68 -21.48 -11.73
C ALA A 225 4.85 -20.48 -11.62
N SER A 226 5.21 -19.79 -12.71
CA SER A 226 6.31 -18.83 -12.73
C SER A 226 5.94 -17.58 -11.95
N LEU A 227 4.78 -16.99 -12.25
CA LEU A 227 4.30 -15.79 -11.54
C LEU A 227 3.95 -16.11 -10.08
N LYS A 228 3.38 -17.29 -9.80
CA LYS A 228 3.17 -17.76 -8.42
C LYS A 228 4.48 -17.87 -7.66
N LYS A 229 5.53 -18.42 -8.26
CA LYS A 229 6.86 -18.48 -7.64
C LYS A 229 7.40 -17.07 -7.37
N ALA A 230 7.30 -16.16 -8.34
CA ALA A 230 7.74 -14.78 -8.16
C ALA A 230 7.04 -14.12 -6.96
N TYR A 231 5.73 -14.33 -6.78
CA TYR A 231 5.02 -13.82 -5.60
C TYR A 231 5.55 -14.39 -4.28
N LEU A 232 5.86 -15.68 -4.22
CA LEU A 232 6.40 -16.31 -3.01
C LEU A 232 7.80 -15.79 -2.67
N ASP A 233 8.64 -15.61 -3.68
CA ASP A 233 9.97 -15.02 -3.52
C ASP A 233 9.86 -13.55 -3.06
N ALA A 234 8.95 -12.78 -3.66
CA ALA A 234 8.67 -11.41 -3.27
C ALA A 234 8.13 -11.30 -1.83
N GLN A 235 7.21 -12.19 -1.42
CA GLN A 235 6.74 -12.28 -0.04
C GLN A 235 7.89 -12.54 0.94
N THR A 236 8.82 -13.42 0.57
CA THR A 236 10.02 -13.71 1.38
C THR A 236 10.91 -12.48 1.50
N ALA A 237 11.19 -11.80 0.39
CA ALA A 237 11.97 -10.55 0.41
C ALA A 237 11.30 -9.45 1.23
N ARG A 238 9.97 -9.35 1.15
CA ARG A 238 9.16 -8.37 1.85
C ARG A 238 9.20 -8.50 3.37
N LYS A 239 9.54 -9.67 3.93
CA LYS A 239 9.73 -9.85 5.39
C LYS A 239 10.77 -8.89 5.98
N ARG A 240 11.70 -8.39 5.15
CA ARG A 240 12.73 -7.42 5.57
C ARG A 240 12.20 -6.01 5.83
N ALA A 241 10.94 -5.69 5.50
CA ALA A 241 10.42 -4.36 5.79
C ALA A 241 10.02 -4.19 7.25
N ASN A 242 10.33 -3.01 7.79
CA ASN A 242 10.22 -2.70 9.20
C ASN A 242 8.84 -2.21 9.61
N LYS A 243 8.04 -1.72 8.64
CA LYS A 243 6.69 -1.19 8.87
C LYS A 243 5.76 -1.63 7.75
N LEU A 244 4.54 -1.99 8.13
CA LEU A 244 3.47 -2.45 7.24
C LEU A 244 2.25 -1.57 7.47
N MET A 245 1.66 -1.07 6.38
CA MET A 245 0.38 -0.37 6.40
C MET A 245 -0.58 -1.06 5.44
N CYS A 246 -1.78 -1.36 5.93
CA CYS A 246 -2.82 -2.06 5.19
C CYS A 246 -4.15 -1.31 5.32
N GLY A 247 -4.83 -1.03 4.21
CA GLY A 247 -6.20 -0.52 4.23
C GLY A 247 -7.19 -1.67 4.40
N ILE A 248 -8.06 -1.60 5.40
CA ILE A 248 -9.05 -2.66 5.72
C ILE A 248 -10.43 -2.43 5.10
N LYS A 249 -10.63 -1.26 4.48
CA LYS A 249 -11.85 -0.88 3.76
C LYS A 249 -11.45 -0.07 2.52
N SER A 250 -12.26 -0.17 1.47
CA SER A 250 -12.13 0.62 0.23
C SER A 250 -12.52 2.08 0.41
N SER A 251 -13.26 2.40 1.47
CA SER A 251 -13.58 3.76 1.88
C SER A 251 -12.61 4.23 2.97
N GLY A 252 -12.01 5.41 2.76
CA GLY A 252 -11.09 6.03 3.72
C GLY A 252 -11.14 7.55 3.67
N LEU A 253 -10.90 8.12 2.49
CA LEU A 253 -11.15 9.53 2.18
C LEU A 253 -12.36 9.61 1.25
N ALA A 254 -13.24 10.60 1.45
CA ALA A 254 -14.39 10.82 0.57
C ALA A 254 -13.88 11.34 -0.80
N SER A 255 -13.67 10.42 -1.74
CA SER A 255 -13.27 10.72 -3.12
C SER A 255 -14.08 9.91 -4.12
N THR A 256 -14.12 10.38 -5.35
CA THR A 256 -14.69 9.62 -6.49
C THR A 256 -13.99 8.28 -6.68
N ASP A 257 -12.68 8.23 -6.41
CA ASP A 257 -11.89 7.00 -6.48
C ASP A 257 -12.31 6.00 -5.41
N GLY A 258 -12.64 6.47 -4.21
CA GLY A 258 -13.16 5.62 -3.13
C GLY A 258 -14.48 4.93 -3.50
N ALA A 259 -15.36 5.61 -4.23
CA ALA A 259 -16.62 5.02 -4.72
C ALA A 259 -16.36 3.94 -5.78
N ALA A 260 -15.48 4.22 -6.76
CA ALA A 260 -15.09 3.25 -7.77
C ALA A 260 -14.41 2.01 -7.14
N LEU A 261 -13.53 2.23 -6.15
CA LEU A 261 -12.80 1.17 -5.46
C LEU A 261 -13.71 0.34 -4.56
N ALA A 262 -14.75 0.94 -3.96
CA ALA A 262 -15.78 0.21 -3.22
C ALA A 262 -16.63 -0.68 -4.14
N LEU A 263 -17.00 -0.16 -5.31
CA LEU A 263 -17.72 -0.92 -6.31
C LEU A 263 -16.89 -2.11 -6.82
N VAL A 264 -15.66 -1.87 -7.25
CA VAL A 264 -14.72 -2.94 -7.68
C VAL A 264 -14.51 -3.94 -6.54
N GLY A 265 -14.35 -3.46 -5.31
CA GLY A 265 -14.22 -4.30 -4.12
C GLY A 265 -15.41 -5.25 -3.94
N SER A 266 -16.64 -4.74 -4.04
CA SER A 266 -17.86 -5.56 -3.90
C SER A 266 -18.01 -6.66 -4.95
N MET A 267 -17.44 -6.48 -6.14
CA MET A 267 -17.45 -7.50 -7.20
C MET A 267 -16.29 -8.49 -7.09
N ALA A 268 -15.11 -8.02 -6.67
CA ALA A 268 -13.89 -8.82 -6.63
C ALA A 268 -13.77 -9.67 -5.36
N PHE A 269 -14.44 -9.27 -4.28
CA PHE A 269 -14.32 -9.90 -2.97
C PHE A 269 -15.67 -10.32 -2.40
N LYS A 270 -15.64 -11.33 -1.52
CA LYS A 270 -16.83 -11.78 -0.80
C LYS A 270 -17.19 -10.78 0.31
N ASP A 271 -18.47 -10.65 0.60
CA ASP A 271 -18.97 -9.84 1.71
C ASP A 271 -18.29 -10.22 3.04
N GLY A 272 -17.97 -9.20 3.84
CA GLY A 272 -17.30 -9.35 5.13
C GLY A 272 -15.78 -9.58 5.07
N SER A 273 -15.17 -9.67 3.88
CA SER A 273 -13.72 -9.72 3.76
C SER A 273 -13.07 -8.34 3.98
N LEU A 274 -11.89 -8.32 4.60
CA LEU A 274 -11.10 -7.09 4.78
C LEU A 274 -10.31 -6.80 3.51
N HIS A 275 -10.57 -5.68 2.85
CA HIS A 275 -9.89 -5.27 1.63
C HIS A 275 -9.88 -3.75 1.47
N ASP A 276 -8.86 -3.23 0.78
CA ASP A 276 -8.83 -1.84 0.31
C ASP A 276 -9.56 -1.66 -1.04
N GLY A 277 -10.20 -2.72 -1.55
CA GLY A 277 -10.87 -2.74 -2.85
C GLY A 277 -9.97 -3.13 -4.02
N ASN A 278 -8.66 -3.25 -3.78
CA ASN A 278 -7.71 -3.86 -4.71
C ASN A 278 -7.14 -5.19 -4.19
N ARG A 279 -6.83 -5.31 -2.90
CA ARG A 279 -6.28 -6.54 -2.31
C ARG A 279 -6.97 -6.90 -1.00
N LEU A 280 -6.89 -8.18 -0.63
CA LEU A 280 -7.23 -8.65 0.71
C LEU A 280 -6.19 -8.18 1.73
N VAL A 281 -6.65 -7.86 2.94
CA VAL A 281 -5.78 -7.67 4.10
C VAL A 281 -5.58 -8.99 4.80
N ARG A 282 -4.32 -9.39 4.94
CA ARG A 282 -3.91 -10.37 5.94
C ARG A 282 -3.22 -9.61 7.05
N LEU A 283 -3.84 -9.59 8.24
CA LEU A 283 -3.17 -9.14 9.45
C LEU A 283 -2.14 -10.23 9.79
N PHE A 284 -0.86 -9.91 9.59
CA PHE A 284 0.22 -10.73 10.15
C PHE A 284 0.08 -10.64 11.67
N THR A 285 -0.15 -11.76 12.35
CA THR A 285 -0.08 -11.79 13.82
C THR A 285 1.35 -11.47 14.24
N GLU A 286 1.56 -10.84 15.41
CA GLU A 286 2.88 -10.39 15.90
C GLU A 286 4.00 -11.45 15.78
N ASN A 287 3.67 -12.74 15.82
CA ASN A 287 4.62 -13.84 15.65
C ASN A 287 5.21 -14.02 14.24
N GLU A 288 4.66 -13.40 13.19
CA GLU A 288 5.23 -13.45 11.83
C GLU A 288 6.21 -12.30 11.54
N LEU A 289 6.35 -11.35 12.47
CA LEU A 289 7.25 -10.18 12.36
C LEU A 289 8.61 -10.37 13.05
N HIS A 290 8.82 -11.50 13.72
CA HIS A 290 10.03 -11.82 14.48
C HIS A 290 10.90 -12.95 13.88
N ALA A 291 10.73 -13.28 12.60
CA ALA A 291 11.54 -14.26 11.87
C ALA A 291 12.43 -13.62 10.79
#